data_AF-Q1AWU3-F1
#
_entry.id   AF-Q1AWU3-F1
#
_cell.length_a   1.000
_cell.length_b   1.000
_cell.length_c   1.000
_cell.angle_alpha   90.00
_cell.angle_beta   90.00
_cell.angle_gamma   90.00
#
_symmetry.space_group_name_H-M   'P 1'
#
loop_
_entity.id
_entity.type
_entity.pdbx_description
1 polymer ?
#
loop_
_entity_poly.entity_id
_entity_poly.type
_entity_poly.pdbx_seq_one_letter_code
_entity_poly.pdbx_strand_id
1 'polypeptide(L)' 'MPGGEMTLRVANVQSEGELELVRDVLDELGGRYEYLGSDPEEGFPQTAYFELSSELGDDAEELLARLSAEHGFEAEILD' A
#
# COMPACT_ATOMS: atom_id res chain seq x y z
N MET A 1 19.95 -13.81 -3.78
CA MET A 1 19.43 -12.97 -4.88
C MET A 1 19.14 -11.63 -4.23
N PRO A 2 19.92 -10.55 -4.46
CA PRO A 2 19.65 -9.30 -3.76
C PRO A 2 18.76 -8.42 -4.65
N GLY A 3 17.53 -8.19 -4.17
CA GLY A 3 16.49 -7.43 -4.83
C GLY A 3 15.14 -8.10 -4.58
N GLY A 4 14.75 -8.22 -3.31
CA GLY A 4 13.42 -8.72 -2.95
C GLY A 4 12.45 -7.56 -3.07
N GLU A 5 11.80 -7.45 -4.22
CA GLU A 5 10.71 -6.50 -4.45
C GLU A 5 9.49 -7.06 -3.72
N MET A 6 8.96 -6.33 -2.73
CA MET A 6 7.80 -6.75 -1.93
C MET A 6 6.54 -6.10 -2.51
N THR A 7 5.43 -6.83 -2.61
CA THR A 7 4.18 -6.23 -3.13
C THR A 7 3.24 -5.88 -1.98
N LEU A 8 2.97 -4.60 -1.78
CA LEU A 8 1.90 -4.14 -0.90
C LEU A 8 0.55 -4.22 -1.61
N ARG A 9 -0.38 -4.95 -1.02
CA ARG A 9 -1.79 -4.98 -1.39
C ARG A 9 -2.60 -4.18 -0.38
N VAL A 10 -3.38 -3.21 -0.86
CA VAL A 10 -4.33 -2.43 -0.06
C VAL A 10 -5.75 -2.67 -0.58
N ALA A 11 -6.49 -3.54 0.09
CA ALA A 11 -7.86 -3.87 -0.25
C ALA A 11 -8.88 -2.96 0.46
N ASN A 12 -10.11 -2.95 -0.06
CA ASN A 12 -11.23 -2.23 0.53
C ASN A 12 -11.04 -0.70 0.60
N VAL A 13 -10.27 -0.12 -0.33
CA VAL A 13 -10.17 1.33 -0.51
C VAL A 13 -11.53 1.82 -1.00
N GLN A 14 -12.20 2.72 -0.26
CA GLN A 14 -13.54 3.24 -0.55
C GLN A 14 -13.51 4.53 -1.38
N SER A 15 -12.35 5.19 -1.47
CA SER A 15 -12.22 6.50 -2.13
C SER A 15 -10.80 6.80 -2.60
N GLU A 16 -10.69 7.73 -3.54
CA GLU A 16 -9.40 8.22 -4.03
C GLU A 16 -8.58 8.90 -2.92
N GLY A 17 -9.24 9.52 -1.94
CA GLY A 17 -8.57 10.13 -0.78
C GLY A 17 -7.87 9.11 0.13
N GLU A 18 -8.41 7.90 0.25
CA GLU A 18 -7.73 6.83 0.99
C GLU A 18 -6.52 6.30 0.21
N LEU A 19 -6.61 6.25 -1.13
CA LEU A 19 -5.48 5.89 -1.97
C LEU A 19 -4.36 6.94 -1.91
N GLU A 20 -4.71 8.22 -1.91
CA GLU A 20 -3.78 9.33 -1.72
C GLU A 20 -3.09 9.23 -0.35
N LEU A 21 -3.86 8.94 0.71
CA LEU A 21 -3.32 8.78 2.05
C LEU A 21 -2.30 7.64 2.15
N VAL A 22 -2.54 6.50 1.49
CA VAL A 22 -1.57 5.41 1.42
C VAL A 22 -0.28 5.87 0.77
N ARG A 23 -0.36 6.65 -0.33
CA ARG A 23 0.82 7.17 -1.03
C ARG A 23 1.59 8.17 -0.18
N ASP A 24 0.90 9.09 0.49
CA ASP A 24 1.52 10.06 1.41
C ASP A 24 2.33 9.37 2.51
N VAL A 25 1.82 8.25 3.03
CA VAL A 25 2.49 7.49 4.08
C VAL A 25 3.71 6.74 3.55
N LEU A 26 3.61 6.16 2.35
CA LEU A 26 4.75 5.54 1.69
C LEU A 26 5.84 6.58 1.36
N ASP A 27 5.45 7.80 0.98
CA ASP A 27 6.36 8.93 0.79
C ASP A 27 7.00 9.39 2.13
N GLU A 28 6.26 9.39 3.24
CA GLU A 28 6.79 9.74 4.58
C GLU A 28 7.85 8.75 5.06
N LEU A 29 7.68 7.46 4.73
CA LEU A 29 8.68 6.42 4.99
C LEU A 29 9.96 6.62 4.17
N GLY A 30 9.95 7.46 3.13
CA GLY A 30 11.13 7.87 2.38
C GLY A 30 11.72 6.79 1.47
N GLY A 31 11.00 5.70 1.25
CA GLY A 31 11.44 4.63 0.36
C GLY A 31 10.84 4.72 -1.04
N ARG A 32 11.37 3.90 -1.96
CA ARG A 32 10.84 3.83 -3.33
C ARG A 32 9.69 2.83 -3.39
N TYR A 33 8.58 3.28 -3.97
CA TYR A 33 7.44 2.45 -4.33
C TYR A 33 6.99 2.71 -5.77
N GLU A 34 6.37 1.72 -6.39
CA GLU A 34 5.73 1.83 -7.71
C GLU A 34 4.26 1.40 -7.60
N TYR A 35 3.34 2.14 -8.22
CA TYR A 35 1.93 1.74 -8.26
C TYR A 35 1.68 0.77 -9.42
N LEU A 36 1.25 -0.44 -9.09
CA LEU A 36 1.05 -1.52 -10.06
C LEU A 36 -0.35 -1.50 -10.69
N GLY A 37 -1.34 -0.92 -9.99
CA GLY A 37 -2.72 -0.82 -10.47
C GLY A 37 -3.75 -1.04 -9.37
N SER A 38 -5.02 -1.09 -9.75
CA SER A 38 -6.12 -1.45 -8.84
C SER A 38 -7.18 -2.35 -9.50
N ASP A 39 -7.88 -3.11 -8.66
CA ASP A 39 -9.01 -3.95 -9.07
C ASP A 39 -10.25 -3.67 -8.19
N PRO A 40 -11.39 -3.25 -8.77
CA PRO A 40 -11.56 -2.85 -10.17
C PRO A 40 -10.70 -1.61 -10.51
N GLU A 41 -10.38 -1.45 -11.79
CA GLU A 41 -9.65 -0.27 -12.30
C GLU A 41 -10.47 1.02 -12.16
N GLU A 42 -11.80 0.92 -12.21
CA GLU A 42 -12.72 2.04 -12.05
C GLU A 42 -13.80 1.71 -11.02
N GLY A 43 -13.99 2.62 -10.06
CA GLY A 43 -15.01 2.53 -9.02
C GLY A 43 -14.50 1.96 -7.70
N PHE A 44 -15.26 2.21 -6.64
CA PHE A 44 -14.96 1.79 -5.27
C PHE A 44 -16.01 0.79 -4.76
N PRO A 45 -15.65 -0.16 -3.89
CA PRO A 45 -14.32 -0.33 -3.31
C PRO A 45 -13.31 -0.95 -4.27
N GLN A 46 -12.04 -0.54 -4.16
CA GLN A 46 -10.93 -1.07 -4.96
C GLN A 46 -9.85 -1.70 -4.10
N THR A 47 -9.09 -2.61 -4.72
CA THR A 47 -7.85 -3.16 -4.19
C THR A 47 -6.69 -2.58 -4.97
N ALA A 48 -5.87 -1.76 -4.34
CA ALA A 48 -4.67 -1.18 -4.93
C ALA A 48 -3.43 -2.04 -4.66
N TYR A 49 -2.51 -2.06 -5.61
CA TYR A 49 -1.24 -2.80 -5.51
C TYR A 49 -0.07 -1.85 -5.72
N PHE A 50 0.94 -1.99 -4.87
CA PHE A 50 2.18 -1.23 -4.91
C PHE A 50 3.37 -2.16 -4.78
N GLU A 51 4.42 -1.94 -5.57
CA GLU A 51 5.70 -2.58 -5.37
C GLU A 51 6.55 -1.71 -4.44
N LEU A 52 7.09 -2.28 -3.37
CA LEU A 52 7.93 -1.62 -2.38
C LEU A 52 9.36 -2.12 -2.49
N SER A 53 10.30 -1.21 -2.30
CA SER A 53 11.70 -1.57 -2.10
C SER A 53 11.86 -2.37 -0.80
N SER A 54 12.78 -3.34 -0.77
CA SER A 54 12.99 -4.20 0.41
C SER A 54 13.27 -3.44 1.72
N GLU A 55 13.75 -2.21 1.62
CA GLU A 55 14.09 -1.33 2.74
C GLU A 55 12.84 -0.77 3.46
N LEU A 56 11.65 -0.84 2.84
CA LEU A 56 10.40 -0.34 3.38
C LEU A 56 9.55 -1.38 4.11
N GLY A 57 9.81 -2.68 3.91
CA GLY A 57 8.84 -3.74 4.28
C GLY A 57 8.38 -3.69 5.74
N ASP A 58 9.32 -3.71 6.69
CA ASP A 58 9.00 -3.72 8.11
C ASP A 58 8.33 -2.41 8.59
N ASP A 59 8.84 -1.25 8.17
CA ASP A 59 8.29 0.05 8.60
C ASP A 59 6.93 0.35 7.93
N ALA A 60 6.74 -0.12 6.69
CA ALA A 60 5.48 0.02 5.97
C ALA A 60 4.38 -0.85 6.59
N GLU A 61 4.68 -2.07 6.99
CA GLU A 61 3.68 -2.97 7.60
C GLU A 61 3.10 -2.35 8.88
N GLU A 62 3.92 -1.80 9.78
CA GLU A 62 3.46 -1.20 11.03
C GLU A 62 2.57 0.03 10.80
N LEU A 63 3.00 0.95 9.92
CA LEU A 63 2.22 2.16 9.61
C LEU A 63 0.92 1.84 8.89
N LEU A 64 0.94 0.89 7.95
CA LEU A 64 -0.24 0.52 7.20
C LEU A 64 -1.24 -0.26 8.05
N ALA A 65 -0.79 -1.11 8.97
CA ALA A 65 -1.66 -1.76 9.94
C ALA A 65 -2.39 -0.73 10.82
N ARG A 66 -1.69 0.34 11.22
CA ARG A 66 -2.29 1.44 11.99
C ARG A 66 -3.35 2.19 11.18
N LEU A 67 -3.07 2.50 9.92
CA LEU A 67 -4.01 3.22 9.05
C LEU A 67 -5.20 2.36 8.64
N SER A 68 -4.97 1.07 8.41
CA SER A 68 -6.00 0.07 8.20
C SER A 68 -7.01 0.06 9.35
N ALA A 69 -6.53 0.13 10.59
CA ALA A 69 -7.41 0.20 11.76
C ALA A 69 -8.21 1.52 11.86
N GLU A 70 -7.67 2.63 11.35
CA GLU A 70 -8.30 3.96 11.42
C GLU A 70 -9.30 4.19 10.26
N HIS A 71 -8.99 3.68 9.07
CA HIS A 71 -9.74 3.94 7.83
C HIS A 71 -10.56 2.73 7.35
N GLY A 72 -10.29 1.52 7.84
CA GLY A 72 -11.05 0.31 7.50
C GLY A 72 -10.69 -0.35 6.17
N PHE A 73 -9.60 0.06 5.52
CA PHE A 73 -8.98 -0.71 4.43
C PHE A 73 -8.12 -1.85 4.99
N GLU A 74 -7.78 -2.87 4.19
CA GLU A 74 -6.95 -4.00 4.58
C GLU A 74 -5.61 -3.94 3.84
N ALA A 75 -4.52 -3.67 4.56
CA ALA A 75 -3.17 -3.59 3.97
C ALA A 75 -2.34 -4.82 4.34
N GLU A 76 -1.69 -5.44 3.35
CA GLU A 76 -0.90 -6.66 3.51
C GLU A 76 0.30 -6.64 2.55
N ILE A 77 1.48 -7.03 3.04
CA ILE A 77 2.66 -7.24 2.19
C ILE A 77 2.68 -8.69 1.71
N LEU A 78 2.82 -8.88 0.40
CA LEU A 78 2.95 -10.15 -0.30
C LEU A 78 4.43 -10.39 -0.63
N ASP A 79 4.96 -11.55 -0.22
CA ASP A 79 6.33 -12.05 -0.46
C ASP A 79 6.46 -12.79 -1.80
#